data_AF-A0A973MHD4-F1
#
_entry.id   AF-A0A973MHD4-F1
#
_cell.length_a   1.000
_cell.length_b   1.000
_cell.length_c   1.000
_cell.angle_alpha   90.00
_cell.angle_beta   90.00
_cell.angle_gamma   90.00
#
_symmetry.space_group_name_H-M   'P 1'
#
loop_
_entity.id
_entity.type
_entity.pdbx_description
1 polymer ?
#
loop_
_entity_poly.entity_id
_entity_poly.type
_entity_poly.pdbx_seq_one_letter_code
_entity_poly.pdbx_strand_id
1 'polypeptide(L)'
;PSGKNLPVFLGGSDLAVPVKSKAQALAAEWIDAFTGPAGQKGLMAKGNLPNNKTDLATLKNDPATAVPATAAESNWFVPMAPGWGQVEKAQVLQTMLQDIGTGKKSVQAAAKDADTAIDKVINTK
;
A
#
# COMPACT_ATOMS: atom_id res chain seq x y z
N PRO A 1 -17.62 12.57 11.46
CA PRO A 1 -16.62 12.56 10.36
C PRO A 1 -16.48 13.97 9.76
N SER A 2 -15.30 14.34 9.24
CA SER A 2 -14.98 15.70 8.78
C SER A 2 -15.65 16.15 7.47
N GLY A 3 -16.49 15.30 6.87
CA GLY A 3 -17.14 15.57 5.57
C GLY A 3 -16.21 15.46 4.36
N LYS A 4 -14.92 15.17 4.56
CA LYS A 4 -13.93 14.92 3.50
C LYS A 4 -13.89 13.44 3.13
N ASN A 5 -13.42 13.15 1.92
CA ASN A 5 -13.11 11.78 1.51
C ASN A 5 -12.10 11.16 2.47
N LEU A 6 -12.36 9.91 2.88
CA LEU A 6 -11.36 9.13 3.59
C LEU A 6 -10.16 8.92 2.66
N PRO A 7 -8.92 8.97 3.18
CA PRO A 7 -7.77 8.57 2.41
C PRO A 7 -7.96 7.17 1.82
N VAL A 8 -7.36 6.87 0.67
CA VAL A 8 -7.39 5.52 0.07
C VAL A 8 -6.16 4.72 0.44
N PHE A 9 -6.32 3.42 0.64
CA PHE A 9 -5.17 2.53 0.72
C PHE A 9 -4.46 2.53 -0.64
N LEU A 10 -3.20 2.94 -0.68
CA LEU A 10 -2.40 2.97 -1.91
C LEU A 10 -1.41 1.80 -1.92
N GLY A 11 -1.88 0.65 -2.38
CA GLY A 11 -1.04 -0.54 -2.59
C GLY A 11 -0.06 -0.40 -3.75
N GLY A 12 0.66 -1.48 -4.06
CA GLY A 12 1.57 -1.51 -5.19
C GLY A 12 2.52 -2.70 -5.15
N SER A 13 3.63 -2.58 -5.86
CA SER A 13 4.70 -3.56 -5.85
C SER A 13 6.04 -2.84 -5.97
N ASP A 14 6.99 -3.25 -5.14
CA ASP A 14 8.38 -2.82 -5.24
C ASP A 14 9.19 -3.87 -6.00
N LEU A 15 10.24 -3.39 -6.68
CA LEU A 15 11.24 -4.25 -7.29
C LEU A 15 12.51 -4.24 -6.43
N ALA A 16 13.04 -5.43 -6.16
CA ALA A 16 14.24 -5.61 -5.36
C ALA A 16 15.22 -6.54 -6.05
N VAL A 17 16.51 -6.28 -5.86
CA VAL A 17 17.59 -7.17 -6.31
C VAL A 17 17.90 -8.14 -5.16
N PRO A 18 17.78 -9.47 -5.37
CA PRO A 18 18.19 -10.44 -4.36
C PRO A 18 19.69 -10.27 -4.03
N VAL A 19 20.04 -10.23 -2.75
CA VAL A 19 21.43 -10.03 -2.29
C VAL A 19 22.40 -11.10 -2.82
N LYS A 20 21.90 -12.31 -3.13
CA LYS A 20 22.68 -13.42 -3.70
C LYS A 20 22.75 -13.41 -5.23
N SER A 21 22.14 -12.44 -5.90
CA SER A 21 22.21 -12.32 -7.36
C SER A 21 23.64 -12.09 -7.81
N LYS A 22 24.05 -12.77 -8.89
CA LYS A 22 25.36 -12.55 -9.55
C LYS A 22 25.31 -11.40 -10.56
N ALA A 23 24.13 -10.82 -10.82
CA ALA A 23 23.91 -9.80 -11.84
C ALA A 23 23.34 -8.51 -11.22
N GLN A 24 23.84 -8.09 -10.06
CA GLN A 24 23.25 -6.97 -9.30
C GLN A 24 23.23 -5.65 -10.10
N ALA A 25 24.31 -5.32 -10.79
CA ALA A 25 24.40 -4.10 -11.60
C ALA A 25 23.37 -4.10 -12.74
N LEU A 26 23.34 -5.17 -13.54
CA LEU A 26 22.37 -5.31 -14.64
C LEU A 26 20.91 -5.31 -14.14
N ALA A 27 20.65 -5.93 -12.99
CA ALA A 27 19.33 -5.92 -12.38
C ALA A 27 18.93 -4.50 -11.93
N ALA A 28 19.86 -3.72 -11.36
CA ALA A 28 19.61 -2.34 -10.99
C ALA A 28 19.33 -1.46 -12.21
N GLU A 29 20.11 -1.61 -13.29
CA GLU A 29 19.87 -0.92 -14.57
C GLU A 29 18.50 -1.27 -15.15
N TRP A 30 18.09 -2.53 -15.08
CA TRP A 30 16.78 -2.95 -15.54
C TRP A 30 15.64 -2.33 -14.70
N ILE A 31 15.78 -2.31 -13.37
CA ILE A 31 14.80 -1.66 -12.47
C ILE A 31 14.69 -0.17 -12.82
N ASP A 32 15.81 0.52 -13.03
CA ASP A 32 15.83 1.93 -13.43
C ASP A 32 15.09 2.14 -14.76
N ALA A 33 15.40 1.35 -15.78
CA ALA A 33 14.73 1.43 -17.08
C ALA A 33 13.21 1.13 -17.00
N PHE A 34 12.83 0.12 -16.22
CA PHE A 34 11.43 -0.30 -16.06
C PHE A 34 10.59 0.70 -15.24
N THR A 35 11.20 1.32 -14.24
CA THR A 35 10.52 2.29 -13.36
C THR A 35 10.65 3.74 -13.84
N GLY A 36 11.52 3.98 -14.83
CA GLY A 36 11.71 5.27 -15.49
C GLY A 36 10.61 5.62 -16.51
N PRO A 37 10.76 6.74 -17.23
CA PRO A 37 9.68 7.33 -18.02
C PRO A 37 9.07 6.41 -19.10
N ALA A 38 9.91 5.66 -19.81
CA ALA A 38 9.44 4.76 -20.88
C ALA A 38 8.64 3.57 -20.31
N GLY A 39 9.12 2.99 -19.20
CA GLY A 39 8.42 1.92 -18.50
C GLY A 39 7.11 2.40 -17.89
N GLN A 40 7.10 3.56 -17.22
CA GLN A 40 5.88 4.17 -16.68
C GLN A 40 4.85 4.47 -17.77
N LYS A 41 5.27 5.01 -18.92
CA LYS A 41 4.37 5.22 -20.07
C LYS A 41 3.72 3.91 -20.52
N GLY A 42 4.49 2.82 -20.56
CA GLY A 42 3.98 1.48 -20.88
C GLY A 42 2.96 0.97 -19.85
N LEU A 43 3.24 1.15 -18.55
CA LEU A 43 2.36 0.75 -17.46
C LEU A 43 1.06 1.56 -17.44
N MET A 44 1.14 2.87 -17.64
CA MET A 44 -0.02 3.77 -17.72
C MET A 44 -0.91 3.43 -18.92
N ALA A 45 -0.32 3.06 -20.06
CA ALA A 45 -1.08 2.60 -21.23
C ALA A 45 -1.88 1.30 -20.98
N LYS A 46 -1.59 0.59 -19.88
CA LYS A 46 -2.35 -0.58 -19.40
C LYS A 46 -3.30 -0.24 -18.25
N GLY A 47 -3.45 1.04 -17.89
CA GLY A 47 -4.35 1.52 -16.84
C GLY A 47 -3.74 1.55 -15.43
N ASN A 48 -2.42 1.35 -15.28
CA ASN A 48 -1.78 1.49 -13.97
C ASN A 48 -1.59 2.97 -13.58
N LEU A 49 -1.76 3.27 -12.30
CA LEU A 49 -1.29 4.53 -11.74
C LEU A 49 0.24 4.55 -11.72
N PRO A 50 0.88 5.68 -12.07
CA PRO A 50 2.34 5.76 -12.14
C PRO A 50 2.97 5.90 -10.76
N ASN A 51 4.27 5.62 -10.68
CA ASN A 51 5.07 5.74 -9.45
C ASN A 51 5.50 7.18 -9.09
N ASN A 52 5.07 8.19 -9.84
CA ASN A 52 5.50 9.57 -9.66
C ASN A 52 4.34 10.57 -9.83
N LYS A 53 4.46 11.72 -9.16
CA LYS A 53 3.39 12.75 -9.12
C LYS A 53 3.18 13.46 -10.46
N THR A 54 4.24 13.61 -11.26
CA THR A 54 4.19 14.30 -12.54
C THR A 54 3.26 13.57 -13.50
N ASP A 55 3.48 12.27 -13.67
CA ASP A 55 2.65 11.43 -14.53
C ASP A 55 1.24 11.25 -13.95
N LEU A 56 1.13 11.11 -12.62
CA LEU A 56 -0.17 10.99 -11.93
C LEU A 56 -1.06 12.20 -12.19
N ALA A 57 -0.48 13.40 -12.21
CA ALA A 57 -1.22 14.63 -12.49
C ALA A 57 -1.86 14.62 -13.89
N THR A 58 -1.24 13.97 -14.87
CA THR A 58 -1.78 13.89 -16.24
C THR A 58 -3.05 13.04 -16.31
N LEU A 59 -3.19 12.03 -15.44
CA LEU A 59 -4.35 11.14 -15.39
C LEU A 59 -5.61 11.81 -14.84
N LYS A 60 -5.51 13.02 -14.28
CA LYS A 60 -6.67 13.78 -13.81
C LYS A 60 -7.47 14.45 -14.94
N ASN A 61 -6.91 14.50 -16.16
CA ASN A 61 -7.53 15.14 -17.31
C ASN A 61 -8.50 14.22 -18.07
N ASP A 62 -8.46 12.92 -17.82
CA ASP A 62 -9.36 11.93 -18.41
C ASP A 62 -10.40 11.47 -17.38
N PRO A 63 -11.72 11.62 -17.66
CA PRO A 63 -12.78 11.15 -16.77
C PRO A 63 -12.65 9.69 -16.32
N ALA A 64 -12.07 8.82 -17.16
CA ALA A 64 -11.87 7.41 -16.84
C ALA A 64 -10.81 7.18 -15.75
N THR A 65 -9.83 8.08 -15.62
CA THR A 65 -8.71 7.96 -14.66
C THR A 65 -8.71 9.03 -13.57
N ALA A 66 -9.57 10.05 -13.68
CA ALA A 66 -9.58 11.20 -12.78
C ALA A 66 -9.90 10.82 -11.31
N VAL A 67 -10.85 9.91 -11.10
CA VAL A 67 -11.23 9.46 -9.76
C VAL A 67 -10.08 8.74 -9.05
N PRO A 68 -9.49 7.65 -9.59
CA PRO A 68 -8.38 6.98 -8.93
C PRO A 68 -7.13 7.87 -8.81
N ALA A 69 -6.85 8.73 -9.80
CA ALA A 69 -5.71 9.64 -9.73
C ALA A 69 -5.86 10.69 -8.62
N THR A 70 -7.05 11.26 -8.44
CA THR A 70 -7.35 12.20 -7.34
C THR A 70 -7.31 11.50 -5.99
N ALA A 71 -7.88 10.29 -5.91
CA ALA A 71 -7.87 9.51 -4.68
C ALA A 71 -6.45 9.20 -4.19
N ALA A 72 -5.53 8.87 -5.12
CA ALA A 72 -4.14 8.60 -4.80
C ALA A 72 -3.39 9.78 -4.17
N GLU A 73 -3.87 11.02 -4.27
CA GLU A 73 -3.26 12.19 -3.63
C GLU A 73 -3.50 12.24 -2.11
N SER A 74 -4.56 11.58 -1.63
CA SER A 74 -4.89 11.43 -0.22
C SER A 74 -4.88 9.95 0.12
N ASN A 75 -3.71 9.45 0.53
CA ASN A 75 -3.49 8.02 0.71
C ASN A 75 -2.78 7.66 2.02
N TRP A 76 -2.73 6.36 2.27
CA TRP A 76 -2.12 5.71 3.42
C TRP A 76 -1.63 4.34 2.97
N PHE A 77 -0.53 3.91 3.58
CA PHE A 77 0.05 2.58 3.38
C PHE A 77 -0.05 1.79 4.67
N VAL A 78 0.17 0.48 4.58
CA VAL A 78 0.39 -0.31 5.80
C VAL A 78 1.69 0.16 6.50
N PRO A 79 1.79 0.06 7.84
CA PRO A 79 3.01 0.41 8.56
C PRO A 79 4.26 -0.32 8.03
N MET A 80 5.34 0.43 7.79
CA MET A 80 6.64 -0.11 7.38
C MET A 80 7.45 -0.72 8.54
N ALA A 81 6.76 -1.22 9.59
CA ALA A 81 7.42 -1.84 10.73
C ALA A 81 7.93 -3.23 10.34
N PRO A 82 9.16 -3.65 10.74
CA PRO A 82 9.71 -4.96 10.38
C PRO A 82 8.82 -6.16 10.74
N GLY A 83 8.04 -6.06 11.82
CA GLY A 83 7.09 -7.09 12.26
C GLY A 83 5.70 -7.04 11.60
N TRP A 84 5.43 -6.07 10.73
CA TRP A 84 4.09 -5.87 10.17
C TRP A 84 3.57 -7.10 9.41
N GLY A 85 4.45 -7.81 8.68
CA GLY A 85 4.06 -9.04 7.98
C GLY A 85 3.48 -10.12 8.91
N GLN A 86 3.83 -10.13 10.19
CA GLN A 86 3.22 -11.04 11.17
C GLN A 86 1.81 -10.60 11.58
N VAL A 87 1.53 -9.28 11.64
CA VAL A 87 0.19 -8.73 11.88
C VAL A 87 -0.77 -9.20 10.79
N GLU A 88 -0.34 -9.07 9.54
CA GLU A 88 -1.13 -9.48 8.37
C GLU A 88 -1.33 -11.00 8.32
N LYS A 89 -0.25 -11.77 8.56
CA LYS A 89 -0.30 -13.23 8.60
C LYS A 89 -1.24 -13.75 9.68
N ALA A 90 -1.29 -13.09 10.84
CA ALA A 90 -2.18 -13.44 11.95
C ALA A 90 -3.61 -12.91 11.75
N GLN A 91 -3.90 -12.20 10.66
CA GLN A 91 -5.21 -11.65 10.33
C GLN A 91 -5.81 -10.73 11.42
N VAL A 92 -4.95 -10.06 12.20
CA VAL A 92 -5.37 -9.31 13.40
C VAL A 92 -6.44 -8.27 13.09
N LEU A 93 -6.26 -7.49 12.01
CA LEU A 93 -7.20 -6.46 11.60
C LEU A 93 -8.52 -7.05 11.08
N GLN A 94 -8.46 -8.15 10.32
CA GLN A 94 -9.65 -8.83 9.80
C GLN A 94 -10.50 -9.39 10.94
N THR A 95 -9.89 -10.04 11.93
CA THR A 95 -10.60 -10.53 13.12
C THR A 95 -11.20 -9.39 13.92
N MET A 96 -10.48 -8.27 14.11
CA MET A 96 -11.01 -7.08 14.76
C MET A 96 -12.25 -6.54 14.05
N LEU A 97 -12.17 -6.34 12.73
CA LEU A 97 -13.27 -5.81 11.92
C LEU A 97 -14.46 -6.77 11.89
N GLN A 98 -14.21 -8.09 11.88
CA GLN A 98 -15.27 -9.09 11.96
C GLN A 98 -15.97 -9.08 13.33
N ASP A 99 -15.22 -9.00 14.43
CA ASP A 99 -15.79 -8.92 15.78
C ASP A 99 -16.67 -7.66 15.94
N ILE A 100 -16.26 -6.52 15.34
CA ILE A 100 -17.06 -5.29 15.28
C ILE A 100 -18.30 -5.48 14.40
N GLY A 101 -18.11 -5.92 13.15
CA GLY A 101 -19.19 -6.02 12.16
C GLY A 101 -20.28 -7.04 12.51
N THR A 102 -19.93 -8.04 13.32
CA THR A 102 -20.88 -9.05 13.84
C THR A 102 -21.50 -8.67 15.19
N GLY A 103 -21.09 -7.56 15.79
CA GLY A 103 -21.56 -7.13 17.11
C GLY A 103 -21.03 -7.97 18.28
N LYS A 104 -20.07 -8.88 18.03
CA LYS A 104 -19.47 -9.72 19.07
C LYS A 104 -18.68 -8.89 20.09
N LYS A 105 -18.13 -7.75 19.69
CA LYS A 105 -17.46 -6.79 20.57
C LYS A 105 -17.82 -5.36 20.19
N SER A 106 -17.73 -4.44 21.17
CA SER A 106 -17.72 -3.01 20.87
C SER A 106 -16.46 -2.63 20.08
N VAL A 107 -16.51 -1.50 19.36
CA VAL A 107 -15.37 -0.94 18.63
C VAL A 107 -14.14 -0.82 19.55
N GLN A 108 -14.33 -0.28 20.75
CA GLN A 108 -13.26 -0.05 21.72
C GLN A 108 -12.63 -1.35 22.22
N ALA A 109 -13.45 -2.37 22.51
CA ALA A 109 -12.94 -3.66 22.99
C ALA A 109 -12.17 -4.40 21.89
N ALA A 110 -12.73 -4.48 20.68
CA ALA A 110 -12.06 -5.12 19.56
C ALA A 110 -10.74 -4.42 19.19
N ALA A 111 -10.74 -3.07 19.18
CA ALA A 111 -9.53 -2.29 18.91
C ALA A 111 -8.44 -2.51 19.96
N LYS A 112 -8.80 -2.57 21.25
CA LYS A 112 -7.83 -2.83 22.34
C LYS A 112 -7.19 -4.22 22.24
N ASP A 113 -7.97 -5.23 21.87
CA ASP A 113 -7.46 -6.58 21.68
C ASP A 113 -6.52 -6.66 20.47
N ALA A 114 -6.87 -5.99 19.37
CA ALA A 114 -6.04 -5.90 18.18
C ALA A 114 -4.72 -5.17 18.46
N ASP A 115 -4.77 -4.04 19.16
CA ASP A 115 -3.61 -3.26 19.61
C ASP A 115 -2.64 -4.13 20.44
N THR A 116 -3.17 -4.84 21.44
CA THR A 116 -2.39 -5.79 22.25
C THR A 116 -1.78 -6.92 21.42
N ALA A 117 -2.47 -7.40 20.38
CA ALA A 117 -1.95 -8.44 19.49
C ALA A 117 -0.87 -7.92 18.54
N ILE A 118 -1.03 -6.71 18.02
CA ILE A 118 -0.05 -6.01 17.19
C ILE A 118 1.25 -5.80 17.97
N ASP A 119 1.16 -5.29 19.21
CA ASP A 119 2.33 -5.03 20.05
C ASP A 119 3.22 -6.26 20.28
N LYS A 120 2.61 -7.46 20.35
CA LYS A 120 3.35 -8.72 20.53
C LYS A 120 4.18 -9.12 19.32
N VAL A 121 3.86 -8.59 18.13
CA VAL A 121 4.51 -9.02 16.88
C VAL A 121 5.31 -7.91 16.21
N ILE A 122 5.02 -6.63 16.47
CA ILE A 122 5.79 -5.52 15.88
C ILE A 122 7.03 -5.14 16.70
N ASN A 123 7.05 -5.44 18.00
CA ASN A 123 8.13 -5.06 18.92
C ASN A 123 9.14 -6.19 19.20
N THR A 124 9.02 -7.33 18.52
CA THR A 124 9.98 -8.43 18.65
C THR A 124 11.24 -8.10 17.85
N LYS A 125 12.35 -7.91 18.56
CA LYS A 125 13.70 -7.69 17.98
C LYS A 125 14.29 -8.98 17.42
#